data_AF-F3LIU4-F1
#
_entry.id   AF-F3LIU4-F1
#
_cell.length_a   1.000
_cell.length_b   1.000
_cell.length_c   1.000
_cell.angle_alpha   90.00
_cell.angle_beta   90.00
_cell.angle_gamma   90.00
#
_symmetry.space_group_name_H-M   'P 1'
#
loop_
_entity.id
_entity.type
_entity.pdbx_description
1 polymer ?
#
loop_
_entity_poly.entity_id
_entity_poly.type
_entity_poly.pdbx_seq_one_letter_code
_entity_poly.pdbx_strand_id
1 'polypeptide(L)'
;MFLVLSKIKTPYYRVDQQQMIHVLEMVLTGQATDNNWQMTFGMIIRHSPELEIVRQQCLDIEESHSIGNQMSPYLFSEQGLAQLSDVLVELKALNQ
;
A
#
# COMPACT_ATOMS: atom_id res chain seq x y z
N MET A 1 19.51 -8.72 41.43
CA MET A 1 18.25 -8.21 40.84
C MET A 1 18.61 -7.51 39.53
N PHE A 2 18.49 -8.20 38.39
CA PHE A 2 18.89 -7.68 37.09
C PHE A 2 17.70 -7.02 36.39
N LEU A 3 17.84 -5.75 36.02
CA LEU A 3 16.88 -5.04 35.19
C LEU A 3 17.08 -5.46 33.73
N VAL A 4 16.13 -6.21 33.17
CA VAL A 4 16.09 -6.50 31.74
C VAL A 4 15.42 -5.31 31.04
N LEU A 5 16.23 -4.42 30.48
CA LEU A 5 15.76 -3.42 29.53
C LEU A 5 15.38 -4.13 28.22
N SER A 6 14.15 -4.60 28.16
CA SER A 6 13.56 -5.03 26.90
C SER A 6 13.58 -3.84 25.95
N LYS A 7 14.38 -3.94 24.89
CA LYS A 7 14.37 -2.97 23.79
C LYS A 7 12.97 -2.96 23.20
N ILE A 8 12.15 -2.02 23.65
CA ILE A 8 10.95 -1.59 22.92
C ILE A 8 11.50 -1.09 21.59
N LYS A 9 11.44 -1.95 20.56
CA LYS A 9 11.49 -1.48 19.17
C LYS A 9 10.29 -0.56 19.08
N THR A 10 10.53 0.74 19.10
CA THR A 10 9.52 1.74 18.76
C THR A 10 8.82 1.23 17.51
N PRO A 11 7.50 1.01 17.52
CA PRO A 11 6.77 0.63 16.33
C PRO A 11 6.77 1.86 15.43
N TYR A 12 7.87 2.06 14.72
CA TYR A 12 7.90 2.98 13.60
C TYR A 12 7.00 2.33 12.57
N TYR A 13 5.82 2.93 12.41
CA TYR A 13 4.96 2.63 11.29
C TYR A 13 5.77 2.90 10.02
N ARG A 14 6.32 1.83 9.45
CA ARG A 14 7.19 1.85 8.29
C ARG A 14 6.51 1.01 7.26
N VAL A 15 5.96 1.67 6.24
CA VAL A 15 5.45 0.97 5.06
C VAL A 15 6.64 0.28 4.40
N ASP A 16 6.55 -1.04 4.31
CA ASP A 16 7.48 -1.87 3.59
C ASP A 16 6.77 -2.55 2.40
N GLN A 17 7.55 -3.28 1.62
CA GLN A 17 7.05 -3.98 0.43
C GLN A 17 5.89 -4.94 0.78
N GLN A 18 5.96 -5.64 1.92
CA GLN A 18 4.94 -6.63 2.30
C GLN A 18 3.62 -5.94 2.63
N GLN A 19 3.67 -4.81 3.35
CA GLN A 19 2.50 -4.00 3.63
C GLN A 19 1.85 -3.48 2.34
N MET A 20 2.64 -2.98 1.39
CA MET A 20 2.12 -2.51 0.09
C MET A 20 1.47 -3.64 -0.71
N ILE A 21 2.12 -4.81 -0.80
CA ILE A 21 1.57 -6.02 -1.44
C ILE A 21 0.23 -6.39 -0.82
N HIS A 22 0.18 -6.47 0.51
CA HIS A 22 -1.02 -6.87 1.23
C HIS A 22 -2.19 -5.91 0.98
N VAL A 23 -1.95 -4.60 1.00
CA VAL A 23 -3.02 -3.62 0.72
C VAL A 23 -3.48 -3.68 -0.73
N LEU A 24 -2.57 -3.84 -1.70
CA LEU A 24 -2.95 -4.02 -3.11
C LEU A 24 -3.81 -5.28 -3.31
N GLU A 25 -3.47 -6.40 -2.68
CA GLU A 25 -4.29 -7.62 -2.73
C GLU A 25 -5.68 -7.41 -2.11
N MET A 26 -5.78 -6.68 -1.00
CA MET A 26 -7.08 -6.29 -0.44
C MET A 26 -7.88 -5.38 -1.37
N VAL A 27 -7.23 -4.45 -2.07
CA VAL A 27 -7.89 -3.59 -3.06
C VAL A 27 -8.46 -4.41 -4.22
N LEU A 28 -7.67 -5.31 -4.79
CA LEU A 28 -8.07 -6.17 -5.90
C LEU A 28 -9.21 -7.14 -5.55
N THR A 29 -9.36 -7.44 -4.26
CA THR A 29 -10.42 -8.34 -3.76
C THR A 29 -11.61 -7.61 -3.14
N GLY A 30 -11.62 -6.27 -3.15
CA GLY A 30 -12.72 -5.47 -2.58
C GLY A 30 -12.79 -5.55 -1.05
N GLN A 31 -11.67 -5.83 -0.39
CA GLN A 31 -11.55 -5.94 1.07
C GLN A 31 -10.85 -4.72 1.70
N ALA A 32 -10.22 -3.87 0.89
CA ALA A 32 -9.53 -2.69 1.40
C ALA A 32 -10.51 -1.56 1.75
N THR A 33 -10.24 -0.88 2.86
CA THR A 33 -10.89 0.38 3.21
C THR A 33 -10.05 1.57 2.76
N ASP A 34 -10.66 2.76 2.64
CA ASP A 34 -9.93 4.02 2.42
C ASP A 34 -8.80 4.21 3.45
N ASN A 35 -9.02 3.79 4.69
CA ASN A 35 -8.01 3.88 5.74
C ASN A 35 -6.81 2.96 5.48
N ASN A 36 -7.02 1.74 4.98
CA ASN A 36 -5.91 0.86 4.59
C ASN A 36 -5.07 1.50 3.49
N TRP A 37 -5.73 2.11 2.51
CA TRP A 37 -5.08 2.82 1.42
C TRP A 37 -4.29 4.03 1.91
N GLN A 38 -4.94 4.95 2.62
CA GLN A 38 -4.35 6.19 3.11
C GLN A 38 -3.16 5.95 4.06
N MET A 39 -3.26 4.98 4.98
CA MET A 39 -2.14 4.66 5.86
C MET A 39 -0.94 4.10 5.09
N THR A 40 -1.15 3.41 3.96
CA THR A 40 -0.08 2.75 3.20
C THR A 40 0.53 3.67 2.13
N PHE A 41 -0.29 4.41 1.38
CA PHE A 41 0.15 5.19 0.22
C PHE A 41 0.11 6.72 0.43
N GLY A 42 -0.55 7.18 1.49
CA GLY A 42 -0.75 8.62 1.77
C GLY A 42 0.49 9.35 2.31
N MET A 43 1.57 8.64 2.66
CA MET A 43 2.82 9.24 3.14
C MET A 43 4.03 8.81 2.32
N ILE A 44 4.95 9.75 2.08
CA ILE A 44 6.20 9.55 1.33
C ILE A 44 7.10 8.53 2.04
N ILE A 45 7.62 7.57 1.27
CA ILE A 45 8.55 6.53 1.70
C ILE A 45 9.99 7.00 1.47
N ARG A 46 10.57 7.67 2.46
CA ARG A 46 11.93 8.24 2.35
C ARG A 46 13.07 7.22 2.32
N HIS A 47 12.80 6.00 2.76
CA HIS A 47 13.84 5.04 3.10
C HIS A 47 14.09 3.97 2.03
N SER A 48 13.25 3.94 0.99
CA SER A 48 13.43 3.09 -0.19
C SER A 48 12.88 3.87 -1.39
N PRO A 49 13.77 4.44 -2.22
CA PRO A 49 13.38 5.11 -3.46
C PRO A 49 12.56 4.21 -4.39
N GLU A 50 12.83 2.90 -4.39
CA GLU A 50 12.13 1.91 -5.20
C GLU A 50 10.66 1.79 -4.78
N LEU A 51 10.40 1.69 -3.47
CA LEU A 51 9.02 1.67 -2.96
C LEU A 51 8.31 3.01 -3.13
N GLU A 52 9.05 4.13 -3.08
CA GLU A 52 8.48 5.45 -3.35
C GLU A 52 8.02 5.59 -4.81
N ILE A 53 8.76 5.02 -5.77
CA ILE A 53 8.34 4.99 -7.18
C ILE A 53 7.02 4.23 -7.32
N VAL A 54 6.92 3.04 -6.70
CA VAL A 54 5.68 2.24 -6.70
C VAL A 54 4.55 3.01 -6.03
N ARG A 55 4.82 3.66 -4.88
CA ARG A 55 3.83 4.48 -4.18
C ARG A 55 3.28 5.59 -5.09
N GLN A 56 4.16 6.23 -5.86
CA GLN A 56 3.75 7.30 -6.75
C GLN A 56 2.89 6.80 -7.90
N GLN A 57 3.23 5.66 -8.52
CA GLN A 57 2.39 5.01 -9.52
C GLN A 57 0.98 4.72 -8.97
N CYS A 58 0.88 4.21 -7.74
CA CYS A 58 -0.41 3.99 -7.08
C CYS A 58 -1.23 5.29 -6.91
N LEU A 59 -0.60 6.41 -6.57
CA LEU A 59 -1.29 7.70 -6.44
C LEU A 59 -1.78 8.23 -7.79
N ASP A 60 -0.99 8.08 -8.85
CA ASP A 60 -1.37 8.51 -10.20
C ASP A 60 -2.61 7.72 -10.68
N ILE A 61 -2.70 6.44 -10.31
CA ILE A 61 -3.89 5.60 -10.55
C ILE A 61 -5.08 6.07 -9.71
N GLU A 62 -4.87 6.38 -8.42
CA GLU A 62 -5.93 6.90 -7.54
C GLU A 62 -6.56 8.18 -8.07
N GLU A 63 -5.74 9.13 -8.53
CA GLU A 63 -6.22 10.38 -9.09
C GLU A 63 -7.16 10.16 -10.30
N SER A 64 -6.87 9.15 -11.11
CA SER A 64 -7.59 8.88 -12.36
C SER A 64 -8.77 7.91 -12.21
N HIS A 65 -8.71 7.00 -11.24
CA HIS A 65 -9.57 5.81 -11.21
C HIS A 65 -10.25 5.54 -9.87
N SER A 66 -10.05 6.38 -8.84
CA SER A 66 -10.81 6.28 -7.59
C SER A 66 -12.29 6.51 -7.84
N ILE A 67 -13.15 5.60 -7.35
CA ILE A 67 -14.61 5.68 -7.51
C ILE A 67 -15.32 6.22 -6.26
N GLY A 68 -14.57 6.50 -5.19
CA GLY A 68 -15.10 7.01 -3.92
C GLY A 68 -16.07 6.04 -3.24
N ASN A 69 -16.75 6.53 -2.19
CA ASN A 69 -17.72 5.75 -1.40
C ASN A 69 -19.08 5.61 -2.12
N GLN A 70 -19.04 5.02 -3.31
CA GLN A 70 -20.23 4.52 -4.01
C GLN A 70 -20.61 3.15 -3.40
N MET A 71 -21.78 2.58 -3.70
CA MET A 71 -22.21 1.26 -3.19
C MET A 71 -21.33 0.07 -3.67
N SER A 72 -20.11 0.33 -4.12
CA SER A 72 -19.12 -0.66 -4.56
C SER A 72 -18.24 -1.09 -3.38
N PRO A 73 -17.90 -2.37 -3.24
CA PRO A 73 -16.87 -2.82 -2.30
C PRO A 73 -15.45 -2.46 -2.75
N TYR A 74 -15.27 -1.98 -3.99
CA TYR A 74 -13.98 -1.61 -4.55
C TYR A 74 -13.71 -0.11 -4.41
N LEU A 75 -12.46 0.25 -4.12
CA LEU A 75 -12.01 1.64 -4.06
C LEU A 75 -11.76 2.26 -5.46
N PHE A 76 -11.58 1.43 -6.48
CA PHE A 76 -11.20 1.84 -7.84
C PHE A 76 -12.15 1.25 -8.89
N SER A 77 -12.19 1.90 -10.05
CA SER A 77 -12.82 1.36 -11.26
C SER A 77 -12.13 0.09 -11.74
N GLU A 78 -12.78 -0.70 -12.61
CA GLU A 78 -12.19 -1.91 -13.19
C GLU A 78 -10.85 -1.64 -13.90
N GLN A 79 -10.74 -0.51 -14.60
CA GLN A 79 -9.49 -0.09 -15.24
C GLN A 79 -8.39 0.21 -14.21
N GLY A 80 -8.74 0.88 -13.11
CA GLY A 80 -7.80 1.12 -12.01
C GLY A 80 -7.34 -0.19 -11.35
N LEU A 81 -8.24 -1.14 -11.13
CA LEU A 81 -7.90 -2.46 -10.58
C LEU A 81 -6.95 -3.23 -11.50
N ALA A 82 -7.16 -3.18 -12.82
CA ALA A 82 -6.24 -3.80 -13.78
C ALA A 82 -4.82 -3.19 -13.69
N GLN A 83 -4.71 -1.87 -13.64
CA GLN A 83 -3.41 -1.19 -13.49
C GLN A 83 -2.75 -1.50 -12.15
N LEU A 84 -3.51 -1.52 -11.04
CA LEU A 84 -2.98 -1.90 -9.73
C LEU A 84 -2.54 -3.36 -9.67
N SER A 85 -3.15 -4.24 -10.47
CA SER A 85 -2.70 -5.63 -10.62
C SER A 85 -1.31 -5.69 -11.27
N ASP A 86 -1.05 -4.87 -12.29
CA ASP A 86 0.27 -4.80 -12.93
C ASP A 86 1.32 -4.27 -11.95
N VAL A 87 1.00 -3.19 -11.22
CA VAL A 87 1.85 -2.65 -10.15
C VAL A 87 2.16 -3.70 -9.07
N LEU A 88 1.18 -4.53 -8.69
CA LEU A 88 1.39 -5.61 -7.73
C LEU A 88 2.39 -6.66 -8.24
N VAL A 89 2.36 -6.99 -9.54
CA VAL A 89 3.32 -7.92 -10.15
C VAL A 89 4.73 -7.33 -10.12
N GLU A 90 4.88 -6.07 -10.53
CA GLU A 90 6.17 -5.35 -10.49
C GLU A 90 6.72 -5.29 -9.07
N LEU A 91 5.88 -4.89 -8.11
CA LEU A 91 6.24 -4.80 -6.70
C LEU A 91 6.72 -6.14 -6.15
N LYS A 92 6.08 -7.26 -6.50
CA LYS A 92 6.51 -8.61 -6.07
C LYS A 92 7.86 -9.02 -6.66
N ALA A 93 8.25 -8.48 -7.82
CA ALA A 93 9.51 -8.79 -8.48
C ALA A 93 10.71 -7.99 -7.94
N LEU A 94 10.50 -6.88 -7.21
CA LEU A 94 11.59 -6.00 -6.73
C LEU A 94 12.63 -6.67 -5.81
N ASN A 95 12.31 -7.81 -5.21
CA ASN A 95 13.20 -8.53 -4.28
C ASN A 95 13.44 -10.00 -4.70
N GLN A 96 13.28 -10.30 -5.99
CA GLN A 96 13.67 -11.59 -6.59
C GLN A 96 15.10 -11.53 -7.16
#